data_AF-A0A392SQV0-F1
#
_entry.id   AF-A0A392SQV0-F1
#
_cell.length_a   1.000
_cell.length_b   1.000
_cell.length_c   1.000
_cell.angle_alpha   90.00
_cell.angle_beta   90.00
_cell.angle_gamma   90.00
#
_symmetry.space_group_name_H-M   'P 1'
#
loop_
_entity.id
_entity.type
_entity.pdbx_description
1 polymer ?
#
loop_
_entity_poly.entity_id
_entity_poly.type
_entity_poly.pdbx_seq_one_letter_code
_entity_poly.pdbx_strand_id
1 'polypeptide(L)'
;IPLSGIDVIFGMNWLIFNRVHISCCAKTVVFPKPEEKPQLLNKKQVKESVREHAELFAVFASLELGNEVKVEELLVVCEFPDVFPGDVSDVPPEREVEFT
;
A
#
# COMPACT_ATOMS: atom_id res chain seq x y z
N ILE A 1 -24.03 15.25 -1.41
CA ILE A 1 -22.85 15.81 -0.69
C ILE A 1 -22.83 17.31 -0.97
N PRO A 2 -22.93 18.18 0.04
CA PRO A 2 -22.73 19.61 -0.20
C PRO A 2 -21.28 19.84 -0.61
N LEU A 3 -21.07 20.39 -1.82
CA LEU A 3 -19.73 20.64 -2.38
C LEU A 3 -19.21 22.06 -2.09
N SER A 4 -19.96 22.84 -1.28
CA SER A 4 -19.57 24.20 -0.89
C SER A 4 -18.26 24.18 -0.10
N GLY A 5 -17.24 24.89 -0.60
CA GLY A 5 -15.93 24.98 0.04
C GLY A 5 -14.91 23.93 -0.40
N ILE A 6 -15.21 23.18 -1.48
CA ILE A 6 -14.25 22.26 -2.12
C ILE A 6 -13.80 22.88 -3.44
N ASP A 7 -12.51 23.17 -3.57
CA ASP A 7 -11.95 23.74 -4.79
C ASP A 7 -11.66 22.68 -5.86
N VAL A 8 -11.23 21.48 -5.44
CA VAL A 8 -10.77 20.40 -6.34
C VAL A 8 -11.16 19.03 -5.79
N ILE A 9 -11.55 18.13 -6.70
CA ILE A 9 -11.83 16.71 -6.40
C ILE A 9 -10.94 15.84 -7.28
N PHE A 10 -10.10 15.01 -6.67
CA PHE A 10 -9.26 14.05 -7.39
C PHE A 10 -10.00 12.74 -7.61
N GLY A 11 -10.19 12.36 -8.87
CA GLY A 11 -10.79 11.07 -9.25
C GLY A 11 -9.83 9.89 -9.09
N MET A 12 -10.39 8.68 -9.01
CA MET A 12 -9.61 7.44 -8.83
C MET A 12 -8.55 7.22 -9.93
N ASN A 13 -8.90 7.50 -11.20
CA ASN A 13 -7.95 7.37 -12.31
C ASN A 13 -6.72 8.25 -12.11
N TRP A 14 -6.92 9.48 -11.62
CA TRP A 14 -5.83 10.41 -11.35
C TRP A 14 -4.96 9.93 -10.18
N LEU A 15 -5.58 9.43 -9.11
CA LEU A 15 -4.86 8.86 -7.96
C LEU A 15 -4.01 7.65 -8.37
N ILE A 16 -4.57 6.75 -9.20
CA ILE A 16 -3.85 5.57 -9.73
C ILE A 16 -2.70 6.01 -10.63
N PHE A 17 -2.94 6.91 -11.57
CA PHE A 17 -1.91 7.41 -12.50
C PHE A 17 -0.71 8.00 -11.74
N ASN A 18 -0.98 8.76 -10.68
CA ASN A 18 0.04 9.39 -9.85
C ASN A 18 0.51 8.50 -8.68
N ARG A 19 0.07 7.23 -8.64
CA ARG A 19 0.42 6.24 -7.61
C ARG A 19 0.20 6.73 -6.18
N VAL A 20 -0.83 7.55 -5.96
CA VAL A 20 -1.11 8.13 -4.65
C VAL A 20 -1.53 7.05 -3.66
N HIS A 21 -0.89 7.02 -2.49
CA HIS A 21 -1.22 6.09 -1.41
C HIS A 21 -2.09 6.78 -0.36
N ILE A 22 -3.26 6.23 -0.08
CA ILE A 22 -4.18 6.74 0.95
C ILE A 22 -4.15 5.75 2.12
N SER A 23 -3.72 6.22 3.29
CA SER A 23 -3.80 5.45 4.54
C SER A 23 -4.97 5.93 5.37
N CYS A 24 -6.06 5.16 5.38
CA CYS A 24 -7.25 5.50 6.16
C CYS A 24 -6.98 5.43 7.67
N CYS A 25 -6.19 4.45 8.12
CA CYS A 25 -5.83 4.30 9.54
C CYS A 25 -5.03 5.50 10.04
N ALA A 26 -4.03 5.95 9.28
CA ALA A 26 -3.20 7.09 9.64
C ALA A 26 -3.82 8.44 9.25
N LYS A 27 -4.92 8.44 8.48
CA LYS A 27 -5.55 9.63 7.88
C LYS A 27 -4.57 10.47 7.05
N THR A 28 -3.74 9.80 6.25
CA THR A 28 -2.70 10.44 5.44
C THR A 28 -2.84 10.12 3.96
N VAL A 29 -2.35 11.03 3.13
CA VAL A 29 -2.24 10.87 1.68
C VAL A 29 -0.78 11.10 1.30
N VAL A 30 -0.17 10.10 0.67
CA VAL A 30 1.25 10.11 0.29
C VAL A 30 1.36 10.12 -1.23
N PHE A 31 2.05 11.12 -1.75
CA PHE A 31 2.41 11.25 -3.15
C PHE A 31 3.82 10.69 -3.32
N PRO A 32 4.00 9.56 -4.04
CA PRO A 32 5.33 9.06 -4.31
C PRO A 32 6.14 10.10 -5.06
N LYS A 33 7.42 10.18 -4.72
CA LYS A 33 8.35 10.95 -5.56
C LYS A 33 8.34 10.32 -6.96
N PRO A 34 8.34 11.12 -8.04
CA PRO A 34 8.60 10.56 -9.36
C PRO A 34 9.89 9.75 -9.24
N GLU A 35 9.84 8.49 -9.67
CA GLU A 35 10.99 7.59 -9.58
C GLU A 35 12.21 8.29 -10.21
N GLU A 36 13.16 8.74 -9.40
CA GLU A 36 14.53 8.76 -9.86
C GLU A 36 14.83 7.31 -10.20
N LYS A 37 15.08 7.04 -11.49
CA LYS A 37 15.30 5.71 -12.08
C LYS A 37 15.84 4.77 -11.01
N PRO A 38 15.17 3.64 -10.70
CA PRO A 38 15.67 2.72 -9.70
C PRO A 38 17.13 2.46 -10.03
N GLN A 39 18.04 2.84 -9.13
CA GLN A 39 19.46 2.61 -9.33
C GLN A 39 19.57 1.10 -9.52
N LEU A 40 19.77 0.71 -10.77
CA LEU A 40 19.72 -0.67 -11.18
C LEU A 40 21.01 -1.27 -10.62
N LEU A 41 20.91 -1.79 -9.39
CA LEU A 41 22.04 -2.38 -8.69
C LEU A 41 22.64 -3.41 -9.63
N ASN A 42 23.92 -3.27 -9.92
CA ASN A 42 24.64 -4.27 -10.68
C ASN A 42 24.52 -5.61 -9.95
N LYS A 43 24.46 -6.73 -10.67
CA LYS A 43 24.50 -8.11 -10.16
C LYS A 43 25.47 -8.31 -8.97
N LYS A 44 26.62 -7.63 -8.95
CA LYS A 44 27.56 -7.66 -7.83
C LYS A 44 26.98 -7.07 -6.53
N GLN A 45 26.38 -5.89 -6.61
CA GLN A 45 25.77 -5.21 -5.46
C GLN A 45 24.53 -5.94 -4.96
N VAL A 46 23.74 -6.53 -5.88
CA VAL A 46 22.62 -7.41 -5.50
C VAL A 46 23.12 -8.62 -4.72
N LYS A 47 24.21 -9.26 -5.16
CA LYS A 47 24.78 -10.45 -4.49
C LYS A 47 25.33 -10.12 -3.10
N GLU A 48 26.00 -8.97 -2.95
CA GLU A 48 26.51 -8.50 -1.65
C GLU A 48 25.36 -8.17 -0.69
N SER A 49 24.36 -7.44 -1.16
CA SER A 49 23.17 -7.11 -0.35
C SER A 49 22.40 -8.36 0.09
N VAL A 50 22.21 -9.34 -0.79
CA VAL A 50 21.56 -10.62 -0.45
C VAL A 50 22.36 -11.40 0.61
N ARG A 51 23.70 -11.40 0.52
CA ARG A 51 24.55 -12.07 1.51
C ARG A 51 24.44 -11.39 2.88
N GLU A 52 24.52 -10.06 2.94
CA GLU A 52 24.38 -9.31 4.19
C GLU A 52 23.02 -9.53 4.84
N HIS A 53 21.94 -9.52 4.05
CA HIS A 53 20.60 -9.81 4.57
C HIS A 53 20.46 -11.26 5.04
N ALA A 54 21.04 -12.24 4.34
CA ALA A 54 21.02 -13.64 4.75
C ALA A 54 21.78 -13.85 6.08
N GLU A 55 22.91 -13.18 6.26
CA GLU A 55 23.68 -13.20 7.50
C GLU A 55 22.89 -12.55 8.66
N LEU A 56 22.24 -11.41 8.41
CA LEU A 56 21.38 -10.75 9.40
C LEU A 56 20.19 -11.64 9.79
N PHE A 57 19.52 -12.26 8.81
CA PHE A 57 18.43 -13.21 9.06
C PHE A 57 18.91 -14.43 9.85
N ALA A 58 20.10 -14.96 9.57
CA ALA A 58 20.65 -16.08 10.33
C ALA A 58 20.95 -15.71 11.78
N VAL A 59 21.44 -14.49 12.03
CA VAL A 59 21.64 -13.96 13.39
C VAL A 59 20.31 -13.78 14.11
N PHE A 60 19.31 -13.19 13.46
CA PHE A 60 17.96 -13.03 14.03
C PHE A 60 17.30 -14.38 14.33
N ALA A 61 17.33 -15.33 13.40
CA ALA A 61 16.79 -16.67 13.60
C ALA A 61 17.52 -17.43 14.73
N SER A 62 18.83 -17.22 14.89
CA SER A 62 19.59 -17.81 16.01
C SER A 62 19.24 -17.15 17.35
N LEU A 63 18.88 -15.87 17.35
CA LEU A 63 18.41 -15.14 18.53
C LEU A 63 16.98 -15.57 18.91
N GLU A 64 16.12 -15.78 17.92
CA GLU A 64 14.73 -16.24 18.09
C GLU A 64 14.63 -17.73 18.44
N LEU A 65 15.60 -18.58 18.05
CA LEU A 65 15.65 -19.98 18.49
C LEU A 65 15.77 -20.13 20.02
N GLY A 66 16.20 -19.08 20.72
CA GLY A 66 16.19 -19.00 22.19
C GLY A 66 14.85 -18.60 22.82
N ASN A 67 13.90 -18.08 22.03
CA ASN A 67 12.57 -17.66 22.46
C ASN A 67 11.52 -18.31 21.56
N GLU A 68 11.05 -19.50 21.95
CA GLU A 68 9.97 -20.22 21.30
C GLU A 68 8.66 -19.40 21.38
N VAL A 69 8.44 -18.49 20.43
CA VAL A 69 7.13 -17.84 20.24
C VAL A 69 6.26 -18.79 19.43
N LYS A 70 5.29 -19.38 20.11
CA LYS A 70 4.30 -20.27 19.49
C LYS A 70 3.47 -19.47 18.50
N VAL A 71 3.40 -19.95 17.26
CA VAL A 71 2.64 -19.37 16.14
C VAL A 71 1.15 -19.18 16.46
N GLU A 72 0.67 -19.81 17.53
CA GLU A 72 -0.68 -19.70 18.10
C GLU A 72 -1.04 -18.27 18.61
N GLU A 73 -0.09 -17.35 18.79
CA GLU A 73 -0.35 -15.97 19.27
C GLU A 73 -0.72 -14.96 18.16
N LEU A 74 -0.59 -15.32 16.89
CA LEU A 74 -1.05 -14.45 15.81
C LEU A 74 -2.57 -14.56 15.67
N LEU A 75 -3.29 -13.63 16.30
CA LEU A 75 -4.72 -13.43 16.09
C LEU A 75 -4.98 -12.99 14.64
N VAL A 76 -5.10 -13.98 13.75
CA VAL A 76 -5.61 -13.78 12.39
C VAL A 76 -7.09 -13.41 12.52
N VAL A 77 -7.37 -12.11 12.58
CA VAL A 77 -8.73 -11.57 12.53
C VAL A 77 -9.23 -11.72 11.10
N CYS A 78 -9.95 -12.81 10.84
CA CYS A 78 -10.66 -13.09 9.58
C CYS A 78 -12.18 -13.01 9.77
N GLU A 79 -12.67 -11.88 10.27
CA GLU A 79 -14.10 -11.54 10.18
C GLU A 79 -14.25 -10.14 9.61
N PHE A 80 -14.20 -10.04 8.27
CA PHE A 80 -14.76 -8.90 7.57
C PHE A 80 -16.27 -9.15 7.42
N PRO A 81 -17.15 -8.44 8.16
CA PRO A 81 -18.57 -8.47 7.84
C PRO A 81 -18.77 -7.90 6.44
N ASP A 82 -19.74 -8.43 5.70
CA ASP A 82 -20.05 -8.01 4.33
C ASP A 82 -20.58 -6.57 4.36
N VAL A 83 -19.68 -5.60 4.16
CA VAL A 83 -19.93 -4.16 4.31
C VAL A 83 -20.64 -3.54 3.10
N PHE A 84 -21.02 -4.35 2.11
CA PHE A 84 -21.78 -3.87 0.96
C PHE A 84 -23.27 -4.21 1.14
N PRO A 85 -24.17 -3.23 1.36
CA PRO A 85 -25.60 -3.48 1.26
C PRO A 85 -25.93 -3.93 -0.17
N GLY A 86 -26.80 -4.92 -0.33
CA GLY A 86 -27.14 -5.56 -1.62
C GLY A 86 -27.77 -4.68 -2.71
N ASP A 87 -27.78 -3.36 -2.52
CA ASP A 87 -28.41 -2.35 -3.38
C ASP A 87 -27.39 -1.34 -3.94
N VAL A 88 -26.10 -1.71 -4.07
CA VAL A 88 -25.14 -0.86 -4.79
C VAL A 88 -25.41 -0.99 -6.30
N SER A 89 -26.03 0.01 -6.90
CA SER A 89 -26.08 0.14 -8.36
C SER A 89 -24.64 0.26 -8.86
N ASP A 90 -24.16 -0.79 -9.53
CA ASP A 90 -22.75 -1.06 -9.87
C ASP A 90 -22.05 -0.03 -10.76
N VAL A 91 -22.72 1.05 -11.18
CA VAL A 91 -22.14 1.97 -12.18
C VAL A 91 -22.49 3.42 -11.83
N PRO A 92 -21.50 4.27 -11.47
CA PRO A 92 -21.73 5.70 -11.46
C PRO A 92 -22.02 6.17 -12.91
N PRO A 93 -23.03 7.03 -13.13
CA PRO A 93 -23.42 7.47 -14.47
C PRO A 93 -22.24 8.13 -15.22
N GLU A 94 -22.20 7.94 -16.54
CA GLU A 94 -21.21 8.56 -17.42
C GLU A 94 -21.21 10.09 -17.20
N ARG A 95 -20.02 10.65 -16.91
CA ARG A 95 -19.84 12.10 -16.81
C ARG A 95 -19.12 12.56 -18.07
N GLU A 96 -19.75 13.44 -18.84
CA GLU A 96 -19.09 14.15 -19.93
C GLU A 96 -18.01 15.08 -19.36
N VAL A 97 -16.80 15.01 -19.90
CA VAL A 97 -15.67 15.86 -19.49
C VAL A 97 -15.30 16.77 -20.65
N GLU A 98 -15.77 18.02 -20.63
CA GLU A 98 -15.24 19.08 -21.50
C GLU A 98 -13.88 19.52 -20.97
N PHE A 99 -12.82 19.18 -21.70
CA PHE A 99 -11.51 19.80 -21.52
C PHE A 99 -11.38 20.94 -22.54
N THR A 100 -11.26 22.18 -22.04
CA THR A 100 -10.78 23.34 -22.83
C THR A 100 -9.27 23.47 -22.68
#